data_AF-A0A482ZZ61-F1
#
_entry.id   AF-A0A482ZZ61-F1
#
_cell.length_a   1.000
_cell.length_b   1.000
_cell.length_c   1.000
_cell.angle_alpha   90.00
_cell.angle_beta   90.00
_cell.angle_gamma   90.00
#
_symmetry.space_group_name_H-M   'P 1'
#
loop_
_entity.id
_entity.type
_entity.pdbx_description
1 polymer ?
#
loop_
_entity_poly.entity_id
_entity_poly.type
_entity_poly.pdbx_seq_one_letter_code
_entity_poly.pdbx_strand_id
1 'polypeptide(L)'
;MKRVYSDEHGWIAEHIKDILCEEGIDCMLKNLGLSGGMGELPPTECWTEIWVMQNQNYDKAKIIIDELLKQQPTTNENWQCQCGEQIEGQFTACWNCGHRHK
;
A
#
# COMPACT_ATOMS: atom_id res chain seq x y z
N MET A 1 -15.00 -17.37 -0.39
CA MET A 1 -14.32 -16.13 0.06
C MET A 1 -13.29 -16.45 1.13
N LYS A 2 -12.14 -15.78 1.10
CA LYS A 2 -11.04 -16.00 2.06
C LYS A 2 -10.32 -14.68 2.36
N ARG A 3 -10.01 -14.40 3.63
CA ARG A 3 -9.30 -13.19 4.04
C ARG A 3 -7.84 -13.23 3.60
N VAL A 4 -7.38 -12.17 2.93
CA VAL A 4 -5.99 -12.07 2.42
C VAL A 4 -5.17 -11.00 3.12
N TYR A 5 -5.82 -9.96 3.68
CA TYR A 5 -5.15 -8.84 4.33
C TYR A 5 -6.09 -8.18 5.35
N SER A 6 -5.52 -7.44 6.30
CA SER A 6 -6.25 -6.59 7.25
C SER A 6 -5.36 -5.47 7.73
N ASP A 7 -5.92 -4.27 7.89
CA ASP A 7 -5.18 -3.08 8.33
C ASP A 7 -6.04 -2.22 9.26
N GLU A 8 -5.38 -1.51 10.17
CA GLU A 8 -6.04 -0.53 11.03
C GLU A 8 -6.53 0.69 10.23
N HIS A 9 -5.87 1.00 9.10
CA HIS A 9 -6.18 2.10 8.22
C HIS A 9 -7.04 1.64 7.05
N GLY A 10 -8.32 2.00 7.06
CA GLY A 10 -9.26 1.64 5.98
C GLY A 10 -8.81 2.07 4.58
N TRP A 11 -8.14 3.22 4.47
CA TRP A 11 -7.63 3.73 3.18
C TRP A 11 -6.51 2.84 2.59
N ILE A 12 -5.69 2.19 3.41
CA ILE A 12 -4.69 1.22 2.92
C ILE A 12 -5.42 0.01 2.33
N ALA A 13 -6.44 -0.50 3.04
CA ALA A 13 -7.22 -1.64 2.58
C ALA A 13 -8.01 -1.32 1.29
N GLU A 14 -8.56 -0.11 1.15
CA GLU A 14 -9.19 0.38 -0.08
C GLU A 14 -8.19 0.43 -1.24
N HIS A 15 -7.02 1.03 -1.02
CA HIS A 15 -5.99 1.13 -2.05
C HIS A 15 -5.55 -0.26 -2.55
N ILE A 16 -5.29 -1.20 -1.63
CA ILE A 16 -4.92 -2.58 -1.99
C ILE A 16 -6.06 -3.28 -2.73
N LYS A 17 -7.33 -3.09 -2.32
CA LYS A 17 -8.48 -3.63 -3.05
C LYS A 17 -8.48 -3.14 -4.49
N ASP A 18 -8.26 -1.85 -4.72
CA ASP A 18 -8.32 -1.28 -6.06
C ASP A 18 -7.22 -1.87 -6.97
N ILE A 19 -6.00 -2.04 -6.46
CA ILE A 19 -4.92 -2.72 -7.19
C ILE A 19 -5.27 -4.19 -7.49
N LEU A 20 -5.85 -4.91 -6.53
CA LEU A 20 -6.31 -6.29 -6.77
C LEU A 20 -7.40 -6.35 -7.85
N CYS A 21 -8.32 -5.38 -7.87
CA CYS A 21 -9.35 -5.28 -8.90
C CYS A 21 -8.77 -4.96 -10.28
N GLU A 22 -7.78 -4.08 -10.38
CA GLU A 22 -7.03 -3.81 -11.63
C GLU A 22 -6.36 -5.09 -12.17
N GLU A 23 -5.88 -5.96 -11.27
CA GLU A 23 -5.32 -7.28 -11.57
C GLU A 23 -6.37 -8.38 -11.85
N GLY A 24 -7.64 -8.00 -11.97
CA GLY A 24 -8.76 -8.88 -12.28
C GLY A 24 -9.21 -9.76 -11.10
N ILE A 25 -8.84 -9.41 -9.87
CA ILE A 25 -9.20 -10.16 -8.65
C ILE A 25 -10.38 -9.45 -7.96
N ASP A 26 -11.52 -10.14 -7.95
CA ASP A 26 -12.71 -9.67 -7.23
C ASP A 26 -12.55 -9.80 -5.71
N CYS A 27 -12.72 -8.67 -5.01
CA CYS A 27 -12.46 -8.49 -3.59
C CYS A 27 -13.55 -7.66 -2.91
N MET A 28 -13.81 -7.98 -1.64
CA MET A 28 -14.68 -7.18 -0.78
C MET A 28 -13.92 -6.69 0.46
N LEU A 29 -14.33 -5.53 0.97
CA LEU A 29 -13.89 -5.03 2.27
C LEU A 29 -14.90 -5.43 3.34
N LYS A 30 -14.40 -5.84 4.51
CA LYS A 30 -15.18 -5.97 5.74
C LYS A 30 -14.67 -5.00 6.78
N ASN A 31 -15.55 -4.65 7.72
CA ASN A 31 -15.24 -3.77 8.85
C ASN A 31 -14.82 -2.34 8.47
N LEU A 32 -15.07 -1.94 7.22
CA LEU A 32 -14.82 -0.58 6.78
C LEU A 32 -15.69 0.39 7.60
N GLY A 33 -15.05 1.33 8.30
CA GLY A 33 -15.71 2.29 9.19
C GLY A 33 -15.93 1.84 10.63
N LEU A 34 -15.54 0.61 11.01
CA LEU A 34 -15.58 0.17 12.41
C LEU A 34 -14.51 0.82 13.29
N SER A 35 -13.58 1.58 12.71
CA SER A 35 -12.61 2.38 13.46
C SER A 35 -13.28 3.39 14.41
N GLY A 36 -14.51 3.83 14.13
CA GLY A 36 -15.29 4.67 15.04
C GLY A 36 -15.71 3.99 16.35
N GLY A 37 -15.68 2.65 16.41
CA GLY A 37 -15.94 1.86 17.62
C GLY A 37 -14.68 1.54 18.45
N MET A 38 -13.52 2.11 18.10
CA MET A 38 -12.29 1.93 18.87
C MET A 38 -12.46 2.45 20.31
N GLY A 39 -12.17 1.59 21.28
CA GLY A 39 -12.37 1.87 22.71
C GLY A 39 -13.52 1.05 23.32
N GLU A 40 -14.49 0.64 22.51
CA GLU A 40 -15.57 -0.27 22.91
C GLU A 40 -15.32 -1.71 22.45
N LEU A 41 -14.67 -1.87 21.29
CA LEU A 41 -14.28 -3.15 20.71
C LEU A 41 -12.75 -3.36 20.79
N PRO A 42 -12.28 -4.62 20.78
CA PRO A 42 -10.87 -4.91 20.60
C PRO A 42 -10.33 -4.28 19.30
N PRO A 43 -9.15 -3.64 19.30
CA PRO A 43 -8.65 -2.90 18.14
C PRO A 43 -8.64 -3.72 16.84
N THR A 44 -8.27 -5.00 16.91
CA THR A 44 -8.20 -5.90 15.76
C THR A 44 -9.55 -6.23 15.15
N GLU A 45 -10.65 -6.12 15.90
CA GLU A 45 -12.01 -6.31 15.38
C GLU A 45 -12.50 -5.07 14.61
N CYS A 46 -11.88 -3.91 14.84
CA CYS A 46 -12.16 -2.68 14.11
C CYS A 46 -11.35 -2.53 12.82
N TRP A 47 -10.37 -3.40 12.58
CA TRP A 47 -9.51 -3.34 11.40
C TRP A 47 -10.29 -3.69 10.15
N THR A 48 -10.02 -2.96 9.07
CA THR A 48 -10.62 -3.22 7.77
C THR A 48 -9.95 -4.44 7.15
N GLU A 49 -10.74 -5.41 6.69
CA GLU A 49 -10.25 -6.66 6.14
C GLU A 49 -10.52 -6.75 4.63
N ILE A 50 -9.57 -7.31 3.89
CA ILE A 50 -9.73 -7.62 2.47
C ILE A 50 -10.01 -9.12 2.30
N TRP A 51 -11.08 -9.44 1.59
CA TRP A 51 -11.49 -10.80 1.29
C TRP A 51 -11.58 -11.03 -0.21
N VAL A 52 -10.88 -12.03 -0.73
CA VAL A 52 -11.06 -12.47 -2.11
C VAL A 52 -12.34 -13.28 -2.23
N MET A 53 -13.12 -13.05 -3.29
CA MET A 53 -14.41 -13.73 -3.49
C MET A 53 -14.19 -15.19 -3.91
N GLN A 54 -13.29 -15.39 -4.87
CA GLN A 54 -12.95 -16.70 -5.44
C GLN A 54 -11.67 -17.26 -4.79
N ASN A 55 -11.75 -18.48 -4.25
CA ASN A 55 -10.62 -19.10 -3.54
C ASN A 55 -9.41 -19.34 -4.46
N GLN A 56 -9.62 -19.54 -5.76
CA GLN A 56 -8.55 -19.72 -6.75
C GLN A 56 -7.63 -18.49 -6.90
N ASN A 57 -8.13 -17.30 -6.56
CA ASN A 57 -7.37 -16.06 -6.63
C ASN A 57 -6.60 -15.75 -5.34
N TYR A 58 -6.73 -16.59 -4.30
CA TYR A 58 -6.13 -16.34 -2.99
C TYR A 58 -4.61 -16.21 -3.06
N ASP A 59 -3.93 -17.16 -3.70
CA ASP A 59 -2.47 -17.15 -3.78
C ASP A 59 -1.96 -15.99 -4.65
N LYS A 60 -2.61 -15.71 -5.79
CA LYS A 60 -2.31 -14.55 -6.64
C LYS A 60 -2.45 -13.24 -5.85
N ALA A 61 -3.54 -13.07 -5.11
CA ALA A 61 -3.78 -11.88 -4.30
C ALA A 61 -2.72 -11.70 -3.20
N LYS A 62 -2.33 -12.79 -2.52
CA LYS A 62 -1.28 -12.75 -1.50
C LYS A 62 0.07 -12.33 -2.07
N ILE A 63 0.44 -12.82 -3.25
CA ILE A 63 1.68 -12.42 -3.93
C ILE A 63 1.68 -10.92 -4.23
N ILE A 64 0.61 -10.40 -4.83
CA ILE A 64 0.47 -8.96 -5.16
C ILE A 64 0.56 -8.10 -3.89
N ILE A 65 -0.17 -8.48 -2.84
CA ILE A 65 -0.15 -7.78 -1.55
C ILE A 65 1.26 -7.77 -0.96
N ASP A 66 1.93 -8.92 -0.94
CA ASP A 66 3.27 -9.03 -0.37
C ASP A 66 4.29 -8.21 -1.19
N GLU A 67 4.14 -8.11 -2.51
CA GLU A 67 4.95 -7.24 -3.36
C GLU A 67 4.71 -5.76 -3.09
N LEU A 68 3.45 -5.34 -2.96
CA LEU A 68 3.07 -3.97 -2.60
C LEU A 68 3.66 -3.55 -1.25
N LEU A 69 3.54 -4.40 -0.23
CA LEU A 69 4.05 -4.12 1.12
C LEU A 69 5.59 -4.14 1.18
N LYS A 70 6.25 -4.86 0.26
CA LYS A 70 7.72 -4.86 0.12
C LYS A 70 8.26 -3.63 -0.59
N GLN A 71 7.43 -2.89 -1.34
CA GLN A 71 7.79 -1.59 -1.91
C GLN A 71 7.91 -0.55 -0.78
N GLN A 72 8.91 -0.72 0.08
CA GLN A 72 9.44 0.37 0.87
C GLN A 72 10.03 1.39 -0.10
N PRO A 73 9.97 2.70 0.20
CA PRO A 73 10.75 3.65 -0.56
C PRO A 73 12.18 3.12 -0.54
N THR A 74 12.68 2.73 -1.72
CA THR A 74 14.10 2.44 -1.86
C THR A 74 14.77 3.71 -1.41
N THR A 75 15.41 3.68 -0.24
CA THR A 75 16.30 4.74 0.19
C THR A 75 17.47 4.68 -0.78
N ASN A 76 17.27 5.22 -1.97
CA ASN A 76 18.35 5.47 -2.89
C ASN A 76 19.28 6.42 -2.16
N GLU A 77 20.57 6.29 -2.44
CA GLU A 77 21.55 7.18 -1.85
C GLU A 77 21.24 8.63 -2.25
N ASN A 78 21.48 9.56 -1.32
CA ASN A 78 21.40 10.97 -1.64
C ASN A 78 22.39 11.27 -2.79
N TRP A 79 21.99 12.16 -3.69
CA TRP A 79 22.81 12.52 -4.84
C TRP A 79 23.05 14.01 -4.88
N GLN A 80 24.25 14.39 -5.34
CA GLN A 80 24.58 15.79 -5.55
C GLN A 80 24.23 16.18 -6.98
N CYS A 81 23.41 17.21 -7.12
CA CYS A 81 23.09 17.81 -8.40
C CYS A 81 24.27 18.61 -8.96
N GLN A 82 24.33 18.74 -10.29
CA GLN A 82 25.32 19.59 -10.98
C GLN A 82 25.27 21.06 -10.55
N CYS A 83 24.13 21.53 -10.03
CA CYS A 83 24.02 22.88 -9.46
C CYS A 83 24.56 23.00 -8.02
N GLY A 84 25.06 21.90 -7.44
CA GLY A 84 25.64 21.84 -6.09
C GLY A 84 24.69 21.38 -4.99
N GLU A 85 23.39 21.29 -5.25
CA GLU A 85 22.35 20.90 -4.28
C GLU A 85 22.44 19.42 -3.90
N GLN A 86 22.19 19.10 -2.62
CA GLN A 86 22.06 17.71 -2.16
C GLN A 86 20.59 17.29 -2.19
N ILE A 87 20.28 16.24 -2.95
CA ILE A 87 18.93 15.75 -3.16
C ILE A 87 18.78 14.37 -2.53
N GLU A 88 17.71 14.16 -1.77
CA GLU A 88 17.38 12.85 -1.20
C GLU A 88 17.09 11.84 -2.31
N GLY A 89 17.59 10.61 -2.18
CA GLY A 89 17.51 9.63 -3.27
C GLY A 89 16.10 9.19 -3.69
N GLN A 90 15.08 9.49 -2.89
CA GLN A 90 13.68 9.32 -3.28
C GLN A 90 13.26 10.23 -4.45
N PHE A 91 14.01 11.31 -4.71
CA PHE A 91 13.72 12.26 -5.78
C PHE A 91 14.58 12.01 -7.01
N THR A 92 13.93 12.01 -8.18
CA THR A 92 14.59 11.88 -9.48
C THR A 92 14.94 13.21 -10.14
N ALA A 93 14.57 14.34 -9.50
CA ALA A 93 14.80 15.68 -10.03
C ALA A 93 15.23 16.66 -8.92
N CYS A 94 16.15 17.56 -9.26
CA CYS A 94 16.61 18.61 -8.37
C CYS A 94 15.53 19.71 -8.23
N TRP A 95 15.12 20.05 -7.01
CA TRP A 95 14.15 21.14 -6.77
C TRP A 95 14.68 22.52 -7.13
N ASN A 96 16.01 22.70 -7.16
CA ASN A 96 16.64 24.00 -7.41
C ASN A 96 16.79 24.29 -8.91
N CYS A 97 17.27 23.32 -9.69
CA CYS A 97 17.57 23.54 -11.12
C CYS A 97 16.78 22.63 -12.08
N GLY A 98 15.96 21.70 -11.58
CA GLY A 98 15.15 20.79 -12.40
C GLY A 98 15.92 19.66 -13.11
N HIS A 99 17.23 19.55 -12.92
CA HIS A 99 18.04 18.47 -13.50
C HIS A 99 17.57 17.10 -13.00
N ARG A 100 17.50 16.10 -13.88
CA ARG A 100 17.07 14.74 -13.54
C ARG A 100 18.25 13.78 -13.38
N HIS A 101 18.26 13.04 -12.28
CA HIS A 101 19.20 11.96 -12.02
C HIS A 101 18.79 10.74 -12.86
N LYS A 102 19.69 10.23 -13.71
CA LYS A 102 19.45 9.06 -14.57
C LYS A 102 19.89 7.77 -13.90
#